data_AF-A0A9J6BN33-F1
#
_entry.id   AF-A0A9J6BN33-F1
#
_cell.length_a   1.000
_cell.length_b   1.000
_cell.length_c   1.000
_cell.angle_alpha   90.00
_cell.angle_beta   90.00
_cell.angle_gamma   90.00
#
_symmetry.space_group_name_H-M   'P 1'
#
loop_
_entity.id
_entity.type
_entity.pdbx_description
1 polymer ?
#
loop_
_entity_poly.entity_id
_entity_poly.type
_entity_poly.pdbx_seq_one_letter_code
_entity_poly.pdbx_strand_id
1 'polypeptide(L)'
;MRFLISFVIISLVINISQANLSLQCIVSYLKSHNAYEDIFSSVDDFSGTDGECESFIRIKIEDFNEKVLEKMEEDPSVRPLIDCFKHETQNEDYELLTLKLQGVGMVDVGWRFWKSSAKEARNEELKVEIDKLGSKILEKCAASDHFGKFFDTTLDKRPSLYAKGENEYCIRRYLVEKYLIDAFAYNFNINPKNITMENYNCDIIMRDILEPAYENLRKDETECSLRILKENGYYDHLLKLELLSKLTLTVHEKAVERQKFIDTMFDITQKTREC
;
A
#
# COMPACT_ATOMS: atom_id res chain seq x y z
N MET A 1 -13.94 -7.26 8.57
CA MET A 1 -13.36 -8.47 9.19
C MET A 1 -12.18 -7.98 10.03
N ARG A 2 -12.22 -8.05 11.37
CA ARG A 2 -11.10 -7.60 12.20
C ARG A 2 -10.16 -8.80 12.38
N PHE A 3 -9.01 -8.77 11.72
CA PHE A 3 -7.94 -9.75 11.96
C PHE A 3 -7.27 -9.36 13.28
N LEU A 4 -7.46 -10.16 14.32
CA LEU A 4 -6.74 -10.04 15.59
C LEU A 4 -5.59 -11.03 15.55
N ILE A 5 -4.51 -10.66 14.87
CA ILE A 5 -3.25 -11.41 14.95
C ILE A 5 -2.47 -10.82 16.12
N SER A 6 -2.50 -11.50 17.26
CA SER A 6 -1.72 -11.10 18.43
C SER A 6 -0.27 -11.54 18.22
N PHE A 7 0.62 -10.61 17.89
CA PHE A 7 2.04 -10.89 17.70
C PHE A 7 2.76 -11.12 19.03
N VAL A 8 2.74 -12.36 19.53
CA VAL A 8 3.57 -12.76 20.69
C VAL A 8 5.04 -12.87 20.27
N ILE A 9 5.84 -11.81 20.43
CA ILE A 9 7.28 -11.84 20.17
C ILE A 9 7.97 -12.60 21.31
N ILE A 10 8.55 -13.77 20.99
CA ILE A 10 9.32 -14.60 21.93
C ILE A 10 10.72 -14.00 22.09
N SER A 11 11.10 -13.69 23.33
CA SER A 11 12.41 -13.16 23.71
C SER A 11 13.55 -14.12 23.31
N LEU A 12 14.41 -13.71 22.37
CA LEU A 12 15.64 -14.43 22.02
C LEU A 12 16.78 -14.02 22.96
N VAL A 13 17.39 -14.99 23.63
CA VAL A 13 18.61 -14.81 24.44
C VAL A 13 19.82 -14.77 23.50
N ILE A 14 20.45 -13.61 23.33
CA ILE A 14 21.64 -13.41 22.49
C ILE A 14 22.89 -13.24 23.37
N ASN A 15 24.01 -13.85 22.96
CA ASN A 15 25.33 -13.67 23.56
C ASN A 15 25.74 -12.18 23.58
N ILE A 16 26.21 -11.67 24.73
CA ILE A 16 26.36 -10.24 25.04
C ILE A 16 27.29 -9.48 24.05
N SER A 17 28.37 -10.09 23.54
CA SER A 17 29.26 -9.40 22.59
C SER A 17 28.70 -9.29 21.17
N GLN A 18 27.98 -10.32 20.71
CA GLN A 18 27.27 -10.29 19.42
C GLN A 18 26.04 -9.36 19.50
N ALA A 19 25.41 -9.26 20.67
CA ALA A 19 24.30 -8.34 20.90
C ALA A 19 24.70 -6.86 20.75
N ASN A 20 25.90 -6.47 21.21
CA ASN A 20 26.39 -5.10 21.06
C ASN A 20 26.67 -4.71 19.60
N LEU A 21 27.40 -5.53 18.84
CA LEU A 21 27.66 -5.26 17.42
C LEU A 21 26.38 -5.25 16.59
N SER A 22 25.43 -6.13 16.93
CA SER A 22 24.09 -6.16 16.33
C SER A 22 23.33 -4.86 16.55
N LEU A 23 23.30 -4.36 17.79
CA LEU A 23 22.60 -3.11 18.13
C LEU A 23 23.25 -1.90 17.45
N GLN A 24 24.59 -1.82 17.45
CA GLN A 24 25.32 -0.74 16.79
C GLN A 24 25.04 -0.69 15.27
N CYS A 25 24.97 -1.84 14.61
CA CYS A 25 24.61 -1.92 13.20
C CYS A 25 23.16 -1.44 12.96
N ILE A 26 22.18 -1.93 13.73
CA ILE A 26 20.77 -1.48 13.64
C ILE A 26 20.68 0.03 13.78
N VAL A 27 21.32 0.60 14.80
CA VAL A 27 21.28 2.04 15.07
C VAL A 27 21.95 2.84 13.95
N SER A 28 23.08 2.35 13.42
CA SER A 28 23.77 3.00 12.29
C SER A 28 22.90 2.99 11.02
N TYR A 29 22.21 1.88 10.73
CA TYR A 29 21.27 1.78 9.62
C TYR A 29 20.07 2.72 9.80
N LEU A 30 19.46 2.77 10.99
CA LEU A 30 18.36 3.68 11.27
C LEU A 30 18.78 5.15 11.14
N LYS A 31 20.02 5.48 11.53
CA LYS A 31 20.59 6.83 11.40
C LYS A 31 20.79 7.23 9.94
N SER A 32 21.27 6.34 9.08
CA SER A 32 21.44 6.65 7.65
C SER A 32 20.10 6.84 6.91
N HIS A 33 19.02 6.25 7.42
CA HIS A 33 17.65 6.37 6.86
C HIS A 33 16.78 7.40 7.58
N ASN A 34 17.37 8.31 8.39
CA ASN A 34 16.63 9.34 9.15
C ASN A 34 15.52 8.77 10.07
N ALA A 35 15.68 7.54 10.54
CA ALA A 35 14.73 6.81 11.37
C ALA A 35 15.26 6.58 12.81
N TYR A 36 16.28 7.36 13.21
CA TYR A 36 16.91 7.31 14.51
C TYR A 36 16.00 7.79 15.65
N GLU A 37 16.11 7.16 16.82
CA GLU A 37 15.34 7.51 18.03
C GLU A 37 16.26 7.87 19.20
N ASP A 38 15.84 8.81 20.05
CA ASP A 38 16.62 9.31 21.20
C ASP A 38 17.03 8.22 22.19
N ILE A 39 16.27 7.11 22.25
CA ILE A 39 16.58 5.94 23.07
C ILE A 39 17.90 5.28 22.70
N PHE A 40 18.40 5.52 21.47
CA PHE A 40 19.68 5.03 20.96
C PHE A 40 20.86 5.98 21.23
N SER A 41 20.65 7.09 21.96
CA SER A 41 21.69 8.11 22.24
C SER A 41 22.95 7.60 22.93
N SER A 42 22.89 6.46 23.59
CA SER A 42 24.04 5.83 24.25
C SER A 42 24.64 4.66 23.47
N VAL A 43 24.21 4.42 22.23
CA VAL A 43 24.76 3.37 21.38
C VAL A 43 25.91 3.96 20.56
N ASP A 44 27.10 3.39 20.71
CA ASP A 44 28.28 3.79 19.93
C ASP A 44 28.08 3.51 18.43
N ASP A 45 28.84 4.19 17.57
CA ASP A 45 28.82 3.93 16.14
C ASP A 45 29.30 2.48 15.84
N PHE A 46 28.80 1.89 14.77
CA PHE A 46 29.18 0.54 14.35
C PHE A 46 30.65 0.49 13.91
N SER A 47 31.42 -0.44 14.49
CA SER A 47 32.85 -0.58 14.23
C SER A 47 33.20 -1.49 13.03
N GLY A 48 32.19 -2.07 12.37
CA GLY A 48 32.36 -2.91 11.18
C GLY A 48 32.23 -2.13 9.87
N THR A 49 32.16 -2.86 8.76
CA THR A 49 31.97 -2.28 7.41
C THR A 49 30.49 -2.13 7.05
N ASP A 50 30.17 -1.18 6.16
CA ASP A 50 28.80 -0.98 5.67
C ASP A 50 28.19 -2.26 5.10
N GLY A 51 28.95 -3.01 4.30
CA GLY A 51 28.49 -4.28 3.71
C GLY A 51 28.21 -5.40 4.73
N GLU A 52 28.96 -5.44 5.84
CA GLU A 52 28.66 -6.35 6.96
C GLU A 52 27.35 -5.94 7.63
N CYS A 53 27.13 -4.64 7.82
CA CYS A 53 25.90 -4.14 8.42
C CYS A 53 24.69 -4.38 7.52
N GLU A 54 24.76 -4.07 6.23
CA GLU A 54 23.68 -4.34 5.26
C GLU A 54 23.30 -5.84 5.23
N SER A 55 24.30 -6.72 5.19
CA SER A 55 24.03 -8.16 5.23
C SER A 55 23.38 -8.59 6.54
N PHE A 56 23.78 -7.99 7.67
CA PHE A 56 23.18 -8.25 8.97
C PHE A 56 21.72 -7.78 9.02
N ILE A 57 21.44 -6.56 8.54
CA ILE A 57 20.09 -5.98 8.49
C ILE A 57 19.16 -6.86 7.66
N ARG A 58 19.59 -7.29 6.47
CA ARG A 58 18.81 -8.21 5.62
C ARG A 58 18.44 -9.49 6.36
N ILE A 59 19.42 -10.15 7.00
CA ILE A 59 19.19 -11.39 7.76
C ILE A 59 18.21 -11.14 8.92
N LYS A 60 18.30 -9.98 9.59
CA LYS A 60 17.42 -9.64 10.72
C LYS A 60 15.98 -9.37 10.31
N ILE A 61 15.78 -8.72 9.17
CA ILE A 61 14.46 -8.54 8.57
C ILE A 61 13.90 -9.90 8.12
N GLU A 62 14.70 -10.74 7.46
CA GLU A 62 14.30 -12.07 7.03
C GLU A 62 13.88 -12.97 8.20
N ASP A 63 14.67 -13.04 9.28
CA ASP A 63 14.35 -13.82 10.49
C ASP A 63 13.09 -13.30 11.20
N PHE A 64 12.85 -11.99 11.18
CA PHE A 64 11.61 -11.42 11.72
C PHE A 64 10.40 -11.79 10.86
N ASN A 65 10.52 -11.61 9.54
CA ASN A 65 9.47 -11.92 8.59
C ASN A 65 9.14 -13.41 8.60
N GLU A 66 10.11 -14.31 8.67
CA GLU A 66 9.90 -15.76 8.76
C GLU A 66 8.99 -16.10 9.96
N LYS A 67 9.25 -15.53 11.15
CA LYS A 67 8.42 -15.73 12.35
C LYS A 67 7.01 -15.17 12.19
N VAL A 68 6.85 -14.06 11.48
CA VAL A 68 5.53 -13.50 11.15
C VAL A 68 4.77 -14.45 10.23
N LEU A 69 5.44 -14.96 9.20
CA LEU A 69 4.86 -15.86 8.21
C LEU A 69 4.47 -17.21 8.83
N GLU A 70 5.31 -17.79 9.68
CA GLU A 70 5.01 -19.03 10.42
C GLU A 70 3.67 -18.91 11.19
N LYS A 71 3.42 -17.78 11.85
CA LYS A 71 2.15 -17.53 12.53
C LYS A 71 0.98 -17.34 11.58
N MET A 72 1.22 -16.68 10.45
CA MET A 72 0.19 -16.52 9.41
C MET A 72 -0.21 -17.86 8.79
N GLU A 73 0.71 -18.83 8.71
CA GLU A 73 0.41 -20.18 8.22
C GLU A 73 -0.57 -20.92 9.12
N GLU A 74 -0.60 -20.61 10.42
CA GLU A 74 -1.52 -21.20 11.41
C GLU A 74 -2.98 -20.77 11.19
N ASP A 75 -3.23 -19.61 10.56
CA ASP A 75 -4.57 -19.08 10.27
C ASP A 75 -5.00 -19.40 8.82
N PRO A 76 -5.98 -20.30 8.60
CA PRO A 76 -6.46 -20.66 7.27
C PRO A 76 -7.03 -19.49 6.46
N SER A 77 -7.52 -18.44 7.11
CA SER A 77 -8.07 -17.26 6.45
C SER A 77 -7.00 -16.30 5.92
N VAL A 78 -5.81 -16.32 6.53
CA VAL A 78 -4.68 -15.45 6.19
C VAL A 78 -3.69 -16.17 5.28
N ARG A 79 -3.58 -17.51 5.37
CA ARG A 79 -2.66 -18.32 4.55
C ARG A 79 -2.66 -17.99 3.06
N PRO A 80 -3.80 -17.75 2.37
CA PRO A 80 -3.81 -17.39 0.95
C PRO A 80 -3.16 -16.02 0.64
N LEU A 81 -2.93 -15.19 1.66
CA LEU A 81 -2.40 -13.84 1.54
C LEU A 81 -0.89 -13.76 1.81
N ILE A 82 -0.25 -14.87 2.21
CA ILE A 82 1.16 -14.90 2.65
C ILE A 82 2.13 -14.39 1.58
N ASP A 83 1.99 -14.85 0.33
CA ASP A 83 2.90 -14.45 -0.75
C ASP A 83 2.80 -12.94 -1.04
N CYS A 84 1.57 -12.41 -1.01
CA CYS A 84 1.34 -10.98 -1.13
C CYS A 84 1.91 -10.22 0.06
N PHE A 85 1.66 -10.67 1.29
CA PHE A 85 2.17 -10.03 2.50
C PHE A 85 3.70 -9.98 2.49
N LYS A 86 4.36 -11.09 2.14
CA LYS A 86 5.81 -11.18 2.01
C LYS A 86 6.37 -10.18 1.00
N HIS A 87 5.68 -9.96 -0.12
CA HIS A 87 6.09 -8.96 -1.09
C HIS A 87 5.89 -7.54 -0.56
N GLU A 88 4.74 -7.27 0.05
CA GLU A 88 4.39 -5.95 0.56
C GLU A 88 5.24 -5.54 1.78
N THR A 89 5.77 -6.47 2.58
CA THR A 89 6.66 -6.17 3.72
C THR A 89 8.10 -5.87 3.31
N GLN A 90 8.47 -5.97 2.03
CA GLN A 90 9.76 -5.51 1.50
C GLN A 90 9.81 -3.98 1.32
N ASN A 91 8.84 -3.26 1.89
CA ASN A 91 8.83 -1.80 1.86
C ASN A 91 9.67 -1.23 3.01
N GLU A 92 10.28 -0.06 2.75
CA GLU A 92 11.18 0.60 3.69
C GLU A 92 10.51 0.91 5.04
N ASP A 93 9.26 1.37 5.05
CA ASP A 93 8.56 1.71 6.30
C ASP A 93 8.42 0.51 7.25
N TYR A 94 8.07 -0.67 6.72
CA TYR A 94 7.92 -1.90 7.48
C TYR A 94 9.26 -2.40 8.01
N GLU A 95 10.31 -2.33 7.18
CA GLU A 95 11.68 -2.67 7.56
C GLU A 95 12.17 -1.77 8.69
N LEU A 96 12.03 -0.45 8.55
CA LEU A 96 12.47 0.52 9.55
C LEU A 96 11.73 0.34 10.89
N LEU A 97 10.41 0.10 10.86
CA LEU A 97 9.65 -0.18 12.09
C LEU A 97 10.11 -1.47 12.77
N THR A 98 10.31 -2.53 11.99
CA THR A 98 10.83 -3.81 12.49
C THR A 98 12.19 -3.65 13.15
N LEU A 99 13.10 -2.90 12.51
CA LEU A 99 14.43 -2.63 13.05
C LEU A 99 14.40 -1.76 14.30
N LYS A 100 13.51 -0.75 14.37
CA LYS A 100 13.29 0.03 15.59
C LYS A 100 12.86 -0.87 16.75
N LEU A 101 11.89 -1.74 16.51
CA LEU A 101 11.39 -2.69 17.52
C LEU A 101 12.52 -3.58 18.04
N GLN A 102 13.31 -4.17 17.14
CA GLN A 102 14.46 -5.00 17.51
C GLN A 102 15.51 -4.19 18.28
N GLY A 103 15.89 -3.02 17.77
CA GLY A 103 16.87 -2.11 18.39
C GLY A 103 16.46 -1.73 19.81
N VAL A 104 15.22 -1.24 20.00
CA VAL A 104 14.67 -0.88 21.31
C VAL A 104 14.70 -2.09 22.26
N GLY A 105 14.31 -3.28 21.77
CA GLY A 105 14.39 -4.53 22.51
C GLY A 105 15.81 -4.88 23.00
N MET A 106 16.83 -4.54 22.21
CA MET A 106 18.24 -4.83 22.48
C MET A 106 18.95 -3.78 23.35
N VAL A 107 18.41 -2.55 23.50
CA VAL A 107 19.03 -1.52 24.36
C VAL A 107 19.11 -2.02 25.80
N ASP A 108 20.32 -2.07 26.36
CA ASP A 108 20.51 -2.33 27.78
C ASP A 108 20.14 -1.08 28.59
N VAL A 109 19.05 -1.22 29.34
CA VAL A 109 18.60 -0.21 30.30
C VAL A 109 19.20 -0.63 31.63
N GLY A 110 20.41 -0.13 31.93
CA GLY A 110 21.04 -0.34 33.24
C GLY A 110 20.15 0.10 34.41
N TRP A 111 20.68 0.22 35.63
CA TRP A 111 19.91 0.41 36.89
C TRP A 111 18.97 1.63 37.01
N ARG A 112 18.82 2.45 35.97
CA ARG A 112 17.90 3.59 35.90
C ARG A 112 16.49 3.12 35.50
N PHE A 113 15.66 2.84 36.50
CA PHE A 113 14.25 2.43 36.37
C PHE A 113 13.44 3.23 35.32
N TRP A 114 13.64 4.55 35.23
CA TRP A 114 12.95 5.42 34.25
C TRP A 114 13.24 5.05 32.79
N LYS A 115 14.48 4.64 32.48
CA LYS A 115 14.83 4.20 31.12
C LYS A 115 14.19 2.85 30.79
N SER A 116 14.01 1.98 31.80
CA SER A 116 13.32 0.70 31.62
C SER A 116 11.84 0.89 31.29
N SER A 117 11.15 1.76 32.02
CA SER A 117 9.73 2.06 31.74
C SER A 117 9.53 2.75 30.39
N ALA A 118 10.42 3.68 30.00
CA ALA A 118 10.37 4.32 28.69
C ALA A 118 10.64 3.34 27.54
N LYS A 119 11.61 2.42 27.71
CA LYS A 119 11.88 1.33 26.75
C LYS A 119 10.66 0.45 26.56
N GLU A 120 10.04 0.00 27.65
CA GLU A 120 8.88 -0.89 27.59
C GLU A 120 7.69 -0.22 26.93
N ALA A 121 7.39 1.04 27.29
CA ALA A 121 6.35 1.83 26.63
C ALA A 121 6.61 1.97 25.12
N ARG A 122 7.83 2.34 24.71
CA ARG A 122 8.16 2.50 23.29
C ARG A 122 8.11 1.16 22.53
N ASN A 123 8.52 0.07 23.17
CA ASN A 123 8.42 -1.27 22.60
C ASN A 123 6.95 -1.65 22.33
N GLU A 124 6.04 -1.40 23.27
CA GLU A 124 4.60 -1.63 23.06
C GLU A 124 4.01 -0.71 21.98
N GLU A 125 4.41 0.56 21.92
CA GLU A 125 4.01 1.47 20.83
C GLU A 125 4.45 0.93 19.46
N LEU A 126 5.70 0.51 19.33
CA LEU A 126 6.24 -0.04 18.08
C LEU A 126 5.54 -1.33 17.65
N LYS A 127 5.16 -2.20 18.60
CA LYS A 127 4.33 -3.37 18.30
C LYS A 127 2.98 -2.96 17.72
N VAL A 128 2.30 -1.98 18.33
CA VAL A 128 1.02 -1.48 17.82
C VAL A 128 1.17 -0.84 16.43
N GLU A 129 2.25 -0.09 16.19
CA GLU A 129 2.56 0.49 14.88
C GLU A 129 2.77 -0.60 13.82
N ILE A 130 3.56 -1.64 14.12
CA ILE A 130 3.81 -2.79 13.24
C ILE A 130 2.52 -3.58 12.99
N ASP A 131 1.73 -3.86 14.03
CA ASP A 131 0.47 -4.61 13.92
C ASP A 131 -0.54 -3.85 13.05
N LYS A 132 -0.61 -2.53 13.20
CA LYS A 132 -1.45 -1.66 12.37
C LYS A 132 -0.99 -1.68 10.91
N LEU A 133 0.31 -1.56 10.66
CA LEU A 133 0.88 -1.61 9.31
C LEU A 133 0.66 -3.01 8.67
N GLY A 134 0.94 -4.08 9.41
CA GLY A 134 0.72 -5.46 8.99
C GLY A 134 -0.76 -5.73 8.68
N SER A 135 -1.68 -5.24 9.51
CA SER A 135 -3.12 -5.33 9.25
C SER A 135 -3.50 -4.58 7.96
N LYS A 136 -2.97 -3.39 7.74
CA LYS A 136 -3.18 -2.62 6.50
C LYS A 136 -2.65 -3.38 5.27
N ILE A 137 -1.48 -4.01 5.37
CA ILE A 137 -0.92 -4.86 4.32
C ILE A 137 -1.83 -6.06 4.04
N LEU A 138 -2.29 -6.78 5.07
CA LEU A 138 -3.20 -7.90 4.92
C LEU A 138 -4.51 -7.50 4.24
N GLU A 139 -5.08 -6.37 4.63
CA GLU A 139 -6.28 -5.83 4.00
C GLU A 139 -6.03 -5.46 2.54
N LYS A 140 -4.85 -4.90 2.21
CA LYS A 140 -4.43 -4.64 0.83
C LYS A 140 -4.30 -5.93 0.04
N CYS A 141 -3.73 -6.98 0.62
CA CYS A 141 -3.61 -8.29 -0.02
C CYS A 141 -4.96 -8.94 -0.26
N ALA A 142 -5.89 -8.86 0.70
CA ALA A 142 -7.26 -9.31 0.51
C ALA A 142 -7.99 -8.48 -0.57
N ALA A 143 -7.77 -7.17 -0.60
CA ALA A 143 -8.32 -6.27 -1.62
C ALA A 143 -7.71 -6.53 -3.01
N SER A 144 -6.45 -6.95 -3.09
CA SER A 144 -5.77 -7.32 -4.34
C SER A 144 -6.45 -8.48 -5.06
N ASP A 145 -6.98 -9.46 -4.31
CA ASP A 145 -7.79 -10.52 -4.91
C ASP A 145 -9.12 -9.97 -5.45
N HIS A 146 -9.86 -9.21 -4.65
CA HIS A 146 -11.17 -8.69 -5.04
C HIS A 146 -11.09 -7.67 -6.19
N PHE A 147 -10.29 -6.60 -6.03
CA PHE A 147 -10.12 -5.57 -7.04
C PHE A 147 -9.32 -6.06 -8.24
N GLY A 148 -8.34 -6.95 -8.04
CA GLY A 148 -7.61 -7.57 -9.12
C GLY A 148 -8.52 -8.43 -10.00
N LYS A 149 -9.36 -9.28 -9.40
CA LYS A 149 -10.35 -10.06 -10.15
C LYS A 149 -11.36 -9.18 -10.87
N PHE A 150 -11.79 -8.07 -10.25
CA PHE A 150 -12.66 -7.09 -10.90
C PHE A 150 -11.97 -6.43 -12.10
N PHE A 151 -10.70 -6.04 -11.96
CA PHE A 151 -9.88 -5.51 -13.04
C PHE A 151 -9.78 -6.50 -14.21
N ASP A 152 -9.35 -7.73 -13.93
CA ASP A 152 -9.14 -8.77 -14.92
C ASP A 152 -10.46 -9.09 -15.66
N THR A 153 -11.55 -9.23 -14.90
CA THR A 153 -12.89 -9.48 -15.46
C THR A 153 -13.37 -8.34 -16.35
N THR A 154 -13.12 -7.09 -15.98
CA THR A 154 -13.56 -5.92 -16.76
C THR A 154 -12.75 -5.79 -18.03
N LEU A 155 -11.43 -6.04 -17.95
CA LEU A 155 -10.53 -6.01 -19.09
C LEU A 155 -10.92 -7.07 -20.14
N ASP A 156 -11.28 -8.27 -19.69
CA ASP A 156 -11.64 -9.39 -20.57
C ASP A 156 -13.04 -9.26 -21.16
N LYS A 157 -14.02 -8.77 -20.38
CA LYS A 157 -15.41 -8.66 -20.84
C LYS A 157 -15.63 -7.55 -21.87
N ARG A 158 -14.70 -6.60 -22.01
CA ARG A 158 -14.85 -5.39 -22.85
C ARG A 158 -16.25 -4.77 -22.73
N PRO A 159 -16.75 -4.52 -21.51
CA PRO A 159 -18.12 -4.07 -21.34
C PRO A 159 -18.33 -2.76 -22.12
N SER A 160 -19.42 -2.68 -22.89
CA SER A 160 -19.83 -1.44 -23.56
C SER A 160 -20.69 -0.59 -22.62
N LEU A 161 -20.30 -0.49 -21.35
CA LEU A 161 -21.17 0.09 -20.33
C LEU A 161 -21.41 1.58 -20.61
N TYR A 162 -20.44 2.30 -21.19
CA TYR A 162 -20.67 3.68 -21.59
C TYR A 162 -20.05 4.04 -22.94
N ALA A 163 -20.86 4.76 -23.71
CA ALA A 163 -20.49 5.65 -24.79
C ALA A 163 -20.10 5.06 -26.15
N LYS A 164 -20.90 5.40 -27.16
CA LYS A 164 -20.50 5.47 -28.58
C LYS A 164 -20.54 6.94 -29.00
N GLY A 165 -19.70 7.32 -29.95
CA GLY A 165 -19.76 8.68 -30.52
C GLY A 165 -19.19 9.71 -29.56
N GLU A 166 -19.90 10.83 -29.40
CA GLU A 166 -19.47 12.01 -28.63
C GLU A 166 -19.06 11.71 -27.19
N ASN A 167 -19.82 10.86 -26.49
CA ASN A 167 -19.49 10.47 -25.11
C ASN A 167 -18.14 9.75 -25.04
N GLU A 168 -17.77 8.95 -26.06
CA GLU A 168 -16.52 8.20 -26.05
C GLU A 168 -15.34 9.16 -26.19
N TYR A 169 -15.47 10.13 -27.09
CA TYR A 169 -14.49 11.19 -27.25
C TYR A 169 -14.32 11.99 -25.94
N CYS A 170 -15.42 12.42 -25.32
CA CYS A 170 -15.36 13.24 -24.12
C CYS A 170 -14.76 12.49 -22.92
N ILE A 171 -15.09 11.20 -22.74
CA ILE A 171 -14.44 10.37 -21.71
C ILE A 171 -12.94 10.25 -21.97
N ARG A 172 -12.54 9.94 -23.21
CA ARG A 172 -11.12 9.83 -23.59
C ARG A 172 -10.35 11.12 -23.32
N ARG A 173 -10.93 12.26 -23.72
CA ARG A 173 -10.35 13.59 -23.51
C ARG A 173 -10.24 13.91 -22.02
N TYR A 174 -11.31 13.70 -21.25
CA TYR A 174 -11.36 13.95 -19.82
C TYR A 174 -10.29 13.16 -19.06
N LEU A 175 -10.12 11.86 -19.36
CA LEU A 175 -9.12 11.02 -18.70
C LEU A 175 -7.67 11.45 -19.03
N VAL A 176 -7.43 12.00 -20.22
CA VAL A 176 -6.13 12.59 -20.57
C VAL A 176 -5.92 13.92 -19.85
N GLU A 177 -6.90 14.81 -19.84
CA GLU A 177 -6.83 16.11 -19.15
C GLU A 177 -6.67 15.97 -17.63
N LYS A 178 -7.20 14.88 -17.05
CA LYS A 178 -7.03 14.49 -15.64
C LYS A 178 -5.74 13.73 -15.36
N TYR A 179 -4.88 13.51 -16.35
CA TYR A 179 -3.65 12.71 -16.22
C TYR A 179 -3.88 11.28 -15.72
N LEU A 180 -5.07 10.71 -15.95
CA LEU A 180 -5.39 9.33 -15.60
C LEU A 180 -4.91 8.35 -16.68
N ILE A 181 -4.82 8.81 -17.93
CA ILE A 181 -4.21 8.09 -19.04
C ILE A 181 -3.14 8.96 -19.69
N ASP A 182 -1.97 8.37 -19.91
CA ASP A 182 -0.93 8.93 -20.77
C ASP A 182 -1.26 8.62 -22.23
N ALA A 183 -1.58 9.66 -23.00
CA ALA A 183 -1.90 9.52 -24.42
C ALA A 183 -0.73 8.98 -25.26
N PHE A 184 0.52 9.17 -24.81
CA PHE A 184 1.71 8.73 -25.52
C PHE A 184 2.07 7.27 -25.21
N ALA A 185 1.73 6.78 -24.03
CA ALA A 185 2.11 5.44 -23.59
C ALA A 185 1.38 4.31 -24.33
N TYR A 186 0.12 4.52 -24.77
CA TYR A 186 -0.77 3.42 -25.17
C TYR A 186 -1.26 3.45 -26.64
N ASN A 187 -0.53 4.10 -27.55
CA ASN A 187 -1.00 4.36 -28.93
C ASN A 187 -2.43 4.94 -28.93
N PHE A 188 -2.67 5.86 -28.00
CA PHE A 188 -4.00 6.29 -27.65
C PHE A 188 -4.52 7.31 -28.66
N ASN A 189 -5.57 6.94 -29.40
CA ASN A 189 -6.31 7.90 -30.21
C ASN A 189 -7.47 8.48 -29.39
N ILE A 190 -7.44 9.80 -29.15
CA ILE A 190 -8.52 10.53 -28.46
C ILE A 190 -9.80 10.55 -29.31
N ASN A 191 -9.67 10.66 -30.65
CA ASN A 191 -10.78 10.74 -31.59
C ASN A 191 -10.73 9.65 -32.67
N PRO A 192 -10.90 8.36 -32.30
CA PRO A 192 -10.78 7.26 -33.26
C PRO A 192 -11.84 7.26 -34.36
N LYS A 193 -12.93 8.01 -34.17
CA LYS A 193 -14.08 8.09 -35.09
C LYS A 193 -14.15 9.41 -35.87
N ASN A 194 -13.16 10.29 -35.72
CA ASN A 194 -13.12 11.61 -36.37
C ASN A 194 -14.43 12.42 -36.16
N ILE A 195 -14.94 12.43 -34.93
CA ILE A 195 -16.14 13.17 -34.55
C ILE A 195 -15.86 14.67 -34.64
N THR A 196 -16.77 15.43 -35.26
CA THR A 196 -16.69 16.90 -35.36
C THR A 196 -17.04 17.53 -34.03
N MET A 197 -16.17 18.41 -33.52
CA MET A 197 -16.23 18.88 -32.12
C MET A 197 -16.83 20.28 -31.92
N GLU A 198 -17.24 20.96 -32.99
CA GLU A 198 -17.61 22.38 -32.94
C GLU A 198 -18.80 22.72 -32.03
N ASN A 199 -19.62 21.72 -31.66
CA ASN A 199 -20.85 21.94 -30.88
C ASN A 199 -20.92 21.17 -29.54
N TYR A 200 -19.84 20.50 -29.12
CA TYR A 200 -19.88 19.63 -27.94
C TYR A 200 -19.11 20.22 -26.74
N ASN A 201 -19.79 20.28 -25.59
CA ASN A 201 -19.17 20.65 -24.32
C ASN A 201 -18.90 19.40 -23.51
N CYS A 202 -17.64 18.93 -23.52
CA CYS A 202 -17.25 17.72 -22.80
C CYS A 202 -17.38 17.84 -21.28
N ASP A 203 -17.31 19.03 -20.70
CA ASP A 203 -17.50 19.22 -19.25
C ASP A 203 -18.95 18.91 -18.85
N ILE A 204 -19.91 19.35 -19.67
CA ILE A 204 -21.33 19.04 -19.48
C ILE A 204 -21.57 17.54 -19.62
N ILE A 205 -21.06 16.94 -20.71
CA ILE A 205 -21.21 15.49 -20.96
C ILE A 205 -20.61 14.67 -19.81
N MET A 206 -19.43 15.02 -19.33
CA MET A 206 -18.79 14.31 -18.22
C MET A 206 -19.55 14.47 -16.91
N ARG A 207 -20.08 15.67 -16.62
CA ARG A 207 -20.96 15.88 -15.46
C ARG A 207 -22.21 15.01 -15.56
N ASP A 208 -22.86 14.97 -16.72
CA ASP A 208 -24.08 14.19 -16.94
C ASP A 208 -23.84 12.67 -16.87
N ILE A 209 -22.59 12.22 -17.03
CA ILE A 209 -22.18 10.82 -16.81
C ILE A 209 -21.89 10.55 -15.33
N LEU A 210 -21.08 11.40 -14.69
CA LEU A 210 -20.54 11.15 -13.35
C LEU A 210 -21.55 11.45 -12.24
N GLU A 211 -22.30 12.55 -12.35
CA GLU A 211 -23.20 13.02 -11.29
C GLU A 211 -24.33 12.01 -11.00
N PRO A 212 -25.02 11.43 -12.01
CA PRO A 212 -25.99 10.35 -11.75
C PRO A 212 -25.36 9.09 -11.14
N ALA A 213 -24.11 8.77 -11.51
CA ALA A 213 -23.40 7.63 -10.95
C ALA A 213 -23.16 7.81 -9.44
N TYR A 214 -22.71 8.99 -9.02
CA TYR A 214 -22.56 9.33 -7.60
C TYR A 214 -23.92 9.44 -6.86
N GLU A 215 -24.96 10.01 -7.48
CA GLU A 215 -26.30 10.04 -6.85
C GLU A 215 -26.89 8.64 -6.63
N ASN A 216 -26.53 7.65 -7.46
CA ASN A 216 -26.95 6.27 -7.24
C ASN A 216 -26.33 5.66 -5.97
N LEU A 217 -25.08 6.02 -5.64
CA LEU A 217 -24.40 5.57 -4.42
C LEU A 217 -24.96 6.22 -3.15
N ARG A 218 -25.59 7.40 -3.26
CA ARG A 218 -26.16 8.14 -2.13
C ARG A 218 -27.20 7.36 -1.32
N LYS A 219 -27.77 6.30 -1.90
CA LYS A 219 -28.72 5.40 -1.20
C LYS A 219 -28.03 4.47 -0.20
N ASP A 220 -26.79 4.12 -0.47
CA ASP A 220 -26.04 3.08 0.24
C ASP A 220 -24.84 3.66 1.02
N GLU A 221 -24.43 4.88 0.71
CA GLU A 221 -23.26 5.56 1.28
C GLU A 221 -23.63 6.75 2.16
N THR A 222 -22.80 7.02 3.19
CA THR A 222 -22.90 8.24 3.98
C THR A 222 -22.45 9.46 3.17
N GLU A 223 -22.84 10.67 3.58
CA GLU A 223 -22.37 11.91 2.93
C GLU A 223 -20.84 12.04 3.01
N CYS A 224 -20.22 11.60 4.12
CA CYS A 224 -18.77 11.55 4.26
C CYS A 224 -18.13 10.59 3.25
N SER A 225 -18.63 9.34 3.16
CA SER A 225 -18.12 8.34 2.21
C SER A 225 -18.27 8.84 0.77
N LEU A 226 -19.44 9.39 0.43
CA LEU A 226 -19.72 9.91 -0.91
C LEU A 226 -18.77 11.05 -1.30
N ARG A 227 -18.48 11.96 -0.37
CA ARG A 227 -17.49 13.02 -0.59
C ARG A 227 -16.12 12.44 -0.89
N ILE A 228 -15.66 11.46 -0.11
CA ILE A 228 -14.36 10.79 -0.32
C ILE A 228 -14.31 10.10 -1.68
N LEU A 229 -15.36 9.37 -2.06
CA LEU A 229 -15.45 8.71 -3.37
C LEU A 229 -15.39 9.72 -4.53
N LYS A 230 -15.98 10.91 -4.36
CA LYS A 230 -15.97 11.99 -5.37
C LYS A 230 -14.63 12.70 -5.44
N GLU A 231 -14.06 13.09 -4.31
CA GLU A 231 -12.78 13.80 -4.23
C GLU A 231 -11.60 12.94 -4.71
N ASN A 232 -11.67 11.62 -4.53
CA ASN A 232 -10.65 10.67 -4.99
C ASN A 232 -11.01 10.01 -6.33
N GLY A 233 -12.00 10.53 -7.07
CA GLY A 233 -12.25 10.12 -8.45
C GLY A 233 -12.63 8.65 -8.63
N TYR A 234 -13.37 8.04 -7.70
CA TYR A 234 -13.78 6.63 -7.76
C TYR A 234 -14.32 6.21 -9.14
N TYR A 235 -15.29 6.97 -9.68
CA TYR A 235 -15.85 6.68 -11.00
C TYR A 235 -14.88 7.03 -12.14
N ASP A 236 -13.97 7.98 -11.96
CA ASP A 236 -12.93 8.27 -12.95
C ASP A 236 -12.00 7.07 -13.15
N HIS A 237 -11.66 6.36 -12.06
CA HIS A 237 -10.87 5.12 -12.12
C HIS A 237 -11.63 3.96 -12.78
N LEU A 238 -12.95 3.87 -12.57
CA LEU A 238 -13.79 2.90 -13.28
C LEU A 238 -13.88 3.21 -14.78
N LEU A 239 -14.03 4.48 -15.15
CA LEU A 239 -14.00 4.91 -16.56
C LEU A 239 -12.65 4.62 -17.22
N LYS A 240 -11.55 4.87 -16.50
CA LYS A 240 -10.20 4.50 -16.96
C LYS A 240 -10.11 3.01 -17.24
N LEU A 241 -10.56 2.16 -16.32
CA LEU A 241 -10.54 0.70 -16.50
C LEU A 241 -11.35 0.26 -17.73
N GLU A 242 -12.54 0.84 -17.93
CA GLU A 242 -13.33 0.57 -19.14
C GLU A 242 -12.57 0.96 -20.41
N LEU A 243 -11.92 2.11 -20.42
CA LEU A 243 -11.14 2.56 -21.56
C LEU A 243 -9.92 1.66 -21.83
N LEU A 244 -9.20 1.24 -20.79
CA LEU A 244 -8.09 0.28 -20.88
C LEU A 244 -8.54 -1.04 -21.52
N SER A 245 -9.76 -1.52 -21.26
CA SER A 245 -10.31 -2.74 -21.87
C SER A 245 -10.43 -2.65 -23.41
N LYS A 246 -10.47 -1.43 -23.96
CA LYS A 246 -10.58 -1.14 -25.40
C LYS A 246 -9.22 -0.92 -26.05
N LEU A 247 -8.13 -0.82 -25.28
CA LEU A 247 -6.77 -0.63 -25.77
C LEU A 247 -6.03 -1.97 -25.92
N THR A 248 -5.06 -2.02 -26.82
CA THR A 248 -4.15 -3.17 -26.92
C THR A 248 -2.99 -2.95 -25.96
N LEU A 249 -3.12 -3.53 -24.75
CA LEU A 249 -2.10 -3.48 -23.72
C LEU A 249 -1.21 -4.73 -23.76
N THR A 250 0.10 -4.53 -23.62
CA THR A 250 1.07 -5.59 -23.34
C THR A 250 0.85 -6.21 -21.97
N VAL A 251 1.42 -7.40 -21.74
CA VAL A 251 1.34 -8.09 -20.43
C VAL A 251 1.89 -7.20 -19.30
N HIS A 252 3.00 -6.51 -19.56
CA HIS A 252 3.62 -5.62 -18.58
C HIS A 252 2.72 -4.41 -18.26
N GLU A 253 2.15 -3.74 -19.25
CA GLU A 253 1.23 -2.62 -19.04
C GLU A 253 -0.02 -3.03 -18.26
N LYS A 254 -0.58 -4.22 -18.57
CA LYS A 254 -1.71 -4.77 -17.81
C LYS A 254 -1.35 -4.96 -16.34
N ALA A 255 -0.18 -5.52 -16.05
CA ALA A 255 0.27 -5.73 -14.67
C ALA A 255 0.44 -4.40 -13.92
N VAL A 256 1.06 -3.40 -14.56
CA VAL A 256 1.25 -2.06 -13.98
C VAL A 256 -0.10 -1.37 -13.71
N GLU A 257 -1.02 -1.37 -14.68
CA GLU A 257 -2.33 -0.74 -14.51
C GLU A 257 -3.21 -1.49 -13.52
N ARG A 258 -3.11 -2.83 -13.44
CA ARG A 258 -3.78 -3.64 -12.43
C ARG A 258 -3.32 -3.24 -11.03
N GLN A 259 -2.01 -3.12 -10.81
CA GLN A 259 -1.48 -2.73 -9.51
C GLN A 259 -1.92 -1.31 -9.12
N LYS A 260 -1.81 -0.33 -10.03
CA LYS A 260 -2.28 1.04 -9.80
C LYS A 260 -3.77 1.08 -9.44
N PHE A 261 -4.59 0.29 -10.13
CA PHE A 261 -6.02 0.20 -9.85
C PHE A 261 -6.26 -0.38 -8.44
N ILE A 262 -5.62 -1.49 -8.09
CA ILE A 262 -5.74 -2.09 -6.76
C ILE A 262 -5.34 -1.10 -5.67
N ASP A 263 -4.17 -0.46 -5.80
CA ASP A 263 -3.66 0.50 -4.82
C ASP A 263 -4.62 1.68 -4.63
N THR A 264 -5.14 2.23 -5.74
CA THR A 264 -6.05 3.37 -5.69
C THR A 264 -7.40 2.99 -5.06
N MET A 265 -7.99 1.87 -5.49
CA MET A 265 -9.27 1.42 -4.96
C MET A 265 -9.18 1.03 -3.48
N PHE A 266 -8.04 0.46 -3.08
CA PHE A 266 -7.74 0.19 -1.67
C PHE A 266 -7.66 1.49 -0.86
N ASP A 267 -6.89 2.49 -1.30
CA ASP A 267 -6.75 3.77 -0.60
C ASP A 267 -8.09 4.50 -0.45
N ILE A 268 -8.89 4.55 -1.53
CA ILE A 268 -10.25 5.11 -1.49
C ILE A 268 -11.11 4.38 -0.45
N THR A 269 -11.07 3.04 -0.45
CA THR A 269 -11.86 2.22 0.49
C THR A 269 -11.38 2.38 1.93
N GLN A 270 -10.09 2.64 2.17
CA GLN A 270 -9.59 2.93 3.51
C GLN A 270 -10.10 4.27 4.01
N LYS A 271 -10.01 5.32 3.18
CA LYS A 271 -10.52 6.65 3.52
C LYS A 271 -12.02 6.63 3.83
N THR A 272 -12.83 5.88 3.07
CA THR A 272 -14.27 5.80 3.35
C THR A 272 -14.62 5.11 4.68
N ARG A 273 -13.73 4.29 5.25
CA ARG A 273 -13.95 3.68 6.57
C ARG A 273 -13.75 4.64 7.74
N GLU A 274 -13.21 5.83 7.50
CA GLU A 274 -13.00 6.86 8.51
C GLU A 274 -14.28 7.68 8.83
N CYS A 275 -15.40 7.40 8.15
CA CYS A 275 -16.61 8.24 8.10
C CYS A 275 -17.68 8.05 9.20
#